data_AF-A0A3D8RDK5-F1
#
_entry.id   AF-A0A3D8RDK5-F1
#
_cell.length_a   1.000
_cell.length_b   1.000
_cell.length_c   1.000
_cell.angle_alpha   90.00
_cell.angle_beta   90.00
_cell.angle_gamma   90.00
#
_symmetry.space_group_name_H-M   'P 1'
#
loop_
_entity.id
_entity.type
_entity.pdbx_description
1 polymer ?
#
loop_
_entity_poly.entity_id
_entity_poly.type
_entity_poly.pdbx_seq_one_letter_code
_entity_poly.pdbx_strand_id
1 'polypeptide(L)'
;MPRPLVGVGHSFGSNVLVNLSLIHPRLLSTLILMDPVIQPKATAPLGPNPTQASTFRRDLWPSRAEAEILMRKSPFYKSWDPRVLDRWLQYGIRETPTALYPNEKGTATLTTTKHQECFNFLRPSWEAVSEEGHIIEKRDLVPDMNPTSFDRFPFYRPEPPNTLRRLPELRPSVLYIFGGSSPMSTPEARQLKMELTGTGVGGSGGAKLGRVKAVVLEGVGHLVAMEDSEQCADAGAAWLGRELKHYEAEQQTYLEWTKRSLAAKQTMSKEWEKRIGGPIVRPSKPKL
;
A
#
# COMPACT_ATOMS: atom_id res chain seq x y z
N MET A 1 3.25 -8.04 -19.94
CA MET A 1 2.05 -7.73 -19.15
C MET A 1 1.20 -6.72 -19.92
N PRO A 2 -0.11 -6.96 -20.11
CA PRO A 2 -1.01 -5.98 -20.71
C PRO A 2 -1.05 -4.71 -19.84
N ARG A 3 -1.19 -3.54 -20.48
CA ARG A 3 -1.30 -2.23 -19.81
C ARG A 3 -2.66 -1.60 -20.11
N PRO A 4 -3.18 -0.72 -19.24
CA PRO A 4 -2.54 -0.21 -18.02
C PRO A 4 -2.55 -1.21 -16.85
N LEU A 5 -1.55 -1.13 -15.98
CA LEU A 5 -1.51 -1.90 -14.73
C LEU A 5 -1.98 -1.01 -13.57
N VAL A 6 -2.91 -1.52 -12.77
CA VAL A 6 -3.53 -0.81 -11.65
C VAL A 6 -3.15 -1.51 -10.35
N GLY A 7 -2.69 -0.74 -9.36
CA GLY A 7 -2.52 -1.25 -7.99
C GLY A 7 -3.79 -1.01 -7.18
N VAL A 8 -4.37 -2.04 -6.59
CA VAL A 8 -5.46 -1.92 -5.61
C VAL A 8 -5.01 -2.57 -4.32
N GLY A 9 -4.95 -1.79 -3.24
CA GLY A 9 -4.46 -2.24 -1.95
C GLY A 9 -5.37 -1.78 -0.83
N HIS A 10 -5.44 -2.58 0.22
CA HIS A 10 -6.06 -2.22 1.50
C HIS A 10 -5.01 -2.26 2.61
N SER A 11 -5.11 -1.35 3.58
CA SER A 11 -4.32 -1.37 4.81
C SER A 11 -2.81 -1.46 4.52
N PHE A 12 -2.15 -2.53 4.97
CA PHE A 12 -0.76 -2.86 4.69
C PHE A 12 -0.46 -3.01 3.19
N GLY A 13 -1.37 -3.61 2.42
CA GLY A 13 -1.22 -3.78 0.98
C GLY A 13 -1.10 -2.45 0.23
N SER A 14 -1.78 -1.40 0.71
CA SER A 14 -1.61 -0.04 0.17
C SER A 14 -0.19 0.49 0.36
N ASN A 15 0.39 0.26 1.54
CA ASN A 15 1.78 0.65 1.84
C ASN A 15 2.77 -0.08 0.92
N VAL A 16 2.57 -1.38 0.71
CA VAL A 16 3.38 -2.19 -0.23
C VAL A 16 3.31 -1.62 -1.65
N LEU A 17 2.13 -1.29 -2.15
CA LEU A 17 1.96 -0.75 -3.51
C LEU A 17 2.57 0.64 -3.69
N VAL A 18 2.54 1.49 -2.66
CA VAL A 18 3.25 2.77 -2.68
C VAL A 18 4.75 2.53 -2.79
N ASN A 19 5.32 1.65 -1.95
CA ASN A 19 6.75 1.34 -2.02
C ASN A 19 7.16 0.68 -3.35
N LEU A 20 6.33 -0.21 -3.90
CA LEU A 20 6.53 -0.76 -5.24
C LEU A 20 6.58 0.36 -6.30
N SER A 21 5.70 1.35 -6.18
CA SER A 21 5.67 2.50 -7.09
C SER A 21 6.85 3.44 -6.90
N LEU A 22 7.44 3.50 -5.71
CA LEU A 22 8.68 4.25 -5.47
C LEU A 22 9.91 3.55 -6.08
N ILE A 23 9.92 2.21 -6.11
CA ILE A 23 10.98 1.42 -6.74
C ILE A 23 10.81 1.39 -8.27
N HIS A 24 9.56 1.30 -8.75
CA HIS A 24 9.23 1.26 -10.17
C HIS A 24 8.17 2.32 -10.54
N PRO A 25 8.56 3.61 -10.67
CA PRO A 25 7.62 4.73 -10.84
C PRO A 25 6.71 4.67 -12.07
N ARG A 26 7.03 3.84 -13.06
CA ARG A 26 6.27 3.68 -14.31
C ARG A 26 5.63 2.31 -14.47
N LEU A 27 5.66 1.47 -13.43
CA LEU A 27 5.07 0.13 -13.48
C LEU A 27 3.54 0.20 -13.42
N LEU A 28 3.03 0.87 -12.37
CA LEU A 28 1.60 1.06 -12.15
C LEU A 28 1.19 2.42 -12.72
N SER A 29 0.10 2.43 -13.49
CA SER A 29 -0.47 3.65 -14.06
C SER A 29 -1.22 4.47 -13.01
N THR A 30 -1.89 3.78 -12.09
CA THR A 30 -2.65 4.40 -11.00
C THR A 30 -2.79 3.44 -9.81
N LEU A 31 -3.09 4.00 -8.64
CA LEU A 31 -3.31 3.29 -7.38
C LEU A 31 -4.70 3.60 -6.81
N ILE A 32 -5.35 2.58 -6.27
CA ILE A 32 -6.52 2.69 -5.40
C ILE A 32 -6.10 2.18 -4.02
N LEU A 33 -6.01 3.09 -3.06
CA LEU A 33 -5.49 2.85 -1.73
C LEU A 33 -6.64 2.94 -0.72
N MET A 34 -7.10 1.77 -0.27
CA MET A 34 -8.19 1.61 0.69
C MET A 34 -7.62 1.63 2.11
N ASP A 35 -8.02 2.62 2.88
CA ASP A 35 -7.65 2.89 4.26
C ASP A 35 -6.16 2.59 4.58
N PRO A 36 -5.21 3.25 3.89
CA PRO A 36 -3.81 2.87 3.89
C PRO A 36 -3.12 3.10 5.24
N VAL A 37 -2.31 2.13 5.67
CA VAL A 37 -1.44 2.26 6.85
C VAL A 37 -0.17 3.04 6.48
N ILE A 38 -0.33 4.37 6.35
CA ILE A 38 0.73 5.33 6.05
C ILE A 38 0.53 6.54 6.98
N GLN A 39 1.37 6.67 7.99
CA GLN A 39 1.13 7.62 9.08
C GLN A 39 2.44 8.09 9.73
N PRO A 40 2.45 9.23 10.46
CA PRO A 40 3.69 9.84 10.95
C PRO A 40 4.42 9.03 12.02
N LYS A 41 3.71 8.21 12.77
CA LYS A 41 4.24 7.39 13.86
C LYS A 41 4.21 5.91 13.48
N ALA A 42 5.15 5.15 14.03
CA ALA A 42 5.08 3.70 13.90
C ALA A 42 3.85 3.18 14.65
N THR A 43 3.34 2.02 14.23
CA THR A 43 2.28 1.35 14.98
C THR A 43 2.88 0.86 16.30
N ALA A 44 2.46 1.44 17.42
CA ALA A 44 2.86 1.03 18.76
C ALA A 44 1.76 0.19 19.41
N PRO A 45 2.12 -0.82 20.23
CA PRO A 45 1.16 -1.64 20.96
C PRO A 45 0.68 -0.94 22.24
N LEU A 46 0.22 0.31 22.15
CA LEU A 46 -0.37 1.01 23.29
C LEU A 46 -1.88 0.69 23.33
N GLY A 47 -2.32 0.02 24.40
CA GLY A 47 -3.72 -0.34 24.64
C GLY A 47 -4.20 -1.61 23.91
N PRO A 48 -5.51 -1.93 24.01
CA PRO A 48 -6.12 -3.02 23.27
C PRO A 48 -5.91 -2.82 21.77
N ASN A 49 -5.04 -3.64 21.18
CA ASN A 49 -4.66 -3.52 19.78
C ASN A 49 -4.94 -4.83 19.01
N PRO A 50 -5.08 -4.78 17.68
CA PRO A 50 -5.36 -5.96 16.86
C PRO A 50 -4.38 -7.11 17.09
N THR A 51 -3.11 -6.81 17.38
CA THR A 51 -2.09 -7.82 17.68
C THR A 51 -2.35 -8.52 19.01
N GLN A 52 -2.75 -7.79 20.05
CA GLN A 52 -3.10 -8.40 21.33
C GLN A 52 -4.31 -9.34 21.19
N ALA A 53 -5.38 -8.87 20.53
CA ALA A 53 -6.57 -9.69 20.27
C ALA A 53 -6.22 -10.94 19.45
N SER A 54 -5.34 -10.80 18.46
CA SER A 54 -4.91 -11.89 17.58
C SER A 54 -3.98 -12.90 18.26
N THR A 55 -3.12 -12.44 19.17
CA THR A 55 -2.19 -13.31 19.91
C THR A 55 -2.91 -14.32 20.78
N PHE A 56 -3.95 -13.87 21.51
CA PHE A 56 -4.63 -14.69 22.52
C PHE A 56 -5.94 -15.31 22.04
N ARG A 57 -6.36 -15.07 20.80
CA ARG A 57 -7.56 -15.72 20.28
C ARG A 57 -7.35 -17.22 20.08
N ARG A 58 -8.47 -17.94 20.17
CA ARG A 58 -8.59 -19.31 19.68
C ARG A 58 -8.39 -19.35 18.17
N ASP A 59 -7.60 -20.31 17.71
CA ASP A 59 -7.31 -20.58 16.30
C ASP A 59 -7.43 -22.06 15.92
N LEU A 60 -8.00 -22.88 16.80
CA LEU A 60 -8.34 -24.28 16.56
C LEU A 60 -9.80 -24.52 16.98
N TRP A 61 -10.58 -25.18 16.14
CA TRP A 61 -12.00 -25.48 16.35
C TRP A 61 -12.28 -26.97 16.16
N PRO A 62 -13.24 -27.57 16.88
CA PRO A 62 -13.53 -29.00 16.76
C PRO A 62 -13.95 -29.45 15.36
N SER A 63 -14.52 -28.55 14.54
CA SER A 63 -14.74 -28.75 13.11
C SER A 63 -14.85 -27.40 12.39
N ARG A 64 -14.78 -27.42 11.05
CA ARG A 64 -15.05 -26.24 10.23
C ARG A 64 -16.45 -25.68 10.43
N ALA A 65 -17.48 -26.54 10.50
CA ALA A 65 -18.85 -26.10 10.69
C ALA A 65 -19.01 -25.31 12.00
N GLU A 66 -18.37 -25.75 13.09
CA GLU A 66 -18.38 -25.02 14.35
C GLU A 66 -17.62 -23.69 14.26
N ALA A 67 -16.47 -23.66 13.58
CA ALA A 67 -15.73 -22.43 13.33
C ALA A 67 -16.59 -21.40 12.59
N GLU A 68 -17.29 -21.82 11.54
CA GLU A 68 -18.18 -20.96 10.76
C GLU A 68 -19.34 -20.41 11.60
N ILE A 69 -20.01 -21.26 12.40
CA ILE A 69 -21.07 -20.82 13.32
C ILE A 69 -20.55 -19.76 14.29
N LEU A 70 -19.37 -19.96 14.86
CA LEU A 70 -18.78 -19.05 15.83
C LEU A 70 -18.35 -17.72 15.19
N MET A 71 -17.77 -17.75 13.99
CA MET A 71 -17.40 -16.54 13.26
C MET A 71 -18.63 -15.73 12.86
N ARG A 72 -19.70 -16.37 12.35
CA ARG A 72 -20.96 -15.67 12.01
C ARG A 72 -21.62 -15.01 13.21
N LYS A 73 -21.47 -15.58 14.41
CA LYS A 73 -22.00 -15.01 15.67
C LYS A 73 -21.12 -13.91 16.26
N SER A 74 -19.86 -13.80 15.81
CA SER A 74 -18.92 -12.85 16.41
C SER A 74 -19.26 -11.40 16.00
N PRO A 75 -19.29 -10.46 16.96
CA PRO A 75 -19.52 -9.04 16.67
C PRO A 75 -18.51 -8.44 15.68
N PHE A 76 -17.29 -8.98 15.60
CA PHE A 76 -16.24 -8.50 14.70
C PHE A 76 -16.63 -8.57 13.22
N TYR A 77 -17.33 -9.64 12.81
CA TYR A 77 -17.73 -9.84 11.42
C TYR A 77 -19.10 -9.25 11.10
N LYS A 78 -19.80 -8.68 12.09
CA LYS A 78 -21.19 -8.22 11.94
C LYS A 78 -21.32 -7.09 10.91
N SER A 79 -20.30 -6.24 10.79
CA SER A 79 -20.30 -5.13 9.83
C SER A 79 -19.81 -5.53 8.44
N TRP A 80 -19.34 -6.75 8.23
CA TRP A 80 -18.83 -7.18 6.93
C TRP A 80 -19.98 -7.44 5.95
N ASP A 81 -19.73 -7.15 4.67
CA ASP A 81 -20.59 -7.61 3.58
C ASP A 81 -20.74 -9.14 3.66
N PRO A 82 -21.97 -9.69 3.66
CA PRO A 82 -22.21 -11.13 3.77
C PRO A 82 -21.43 -11.95 2.73
N ARG A 83 -21.27 -11.43 1.51
CA ARG A 83 -20.52 -12.10 0.43
C ARG A 83 -19.04 -12.18 0.77
N VAL A 84 -18.48 -11.15 1.40
CA VAL A 84 -17.09 -11.15 1.86
C VAL A 84 -16.92 -12.12 3.01
N LEU A 85 -17.83 -12.13 3.98
CA LEU A 85 -17.81 -13.10 5.07
C LEU A 85 -17.90 -14.54 4.54
N ASP A 86 -18.77 -14.82 3.57
CA ASP A 86 -18.87 -16.16 2.98
C ASP A 86 -17.56 -16.58 2.32
N ARG A 87 -16.86 -15.67 1.62
CA ARG A 87 -15.52 -15.95 1.08
C ARG A 87 -14.47 -16.13 2.16
N TRP A 88 -14.52 -15.34 3.24
CA TRP A 88 -13.65 -15.51 4.40
C TRP A 88 -13.82 -16.88 5.04
N LEU A 89 -15.07 -17.34 5.24
CA LEU A 89 -15.34 -18.67 5.78
C LEU A 89 -14.92 -19.77 4.82
N GLN A 90 -15.08 -19.55 3.51
CA GLN A 90 -14.66 -20.51 2.48
C GLN A 90 -13.14 -20.69 2.43
N TYR A 91 -12.36 -19.61 2.49
CA TYR A 91 -10.92 -19.66 2.21
C TYR A 91 -10.03 -19.42 3.44
N GLY A 92 -10.54 -18.73 4.45
CA GLY A 92 -9.82 -18.40 5.68
C GLY A 92 -9.72 -19.55 6.67
N ILE A 93 -10.45 -20.65 6.45
CA ILE A 93 -10.48 -21.84 7.31
C ILE A 93 -10.01 -23.06 6.52
N ARG A 94 -9.18 -23.89 7.14
CA ARG A 94 -8.69 -25.17 6.60
C ARG A 94 -8.77 -26.28 7.63
N GLU A 95 -8.92 -27.52 7.17
CA GLU A 95 -8.92 -28.71 8.02
C GLU A 95 -7.50 -29.04 8.52
N THR A 96 -7.41 -29.70 9.67
CA THR A 96 -6.20 -30.36 10.18
C THR A 96 -6.07 -31.79 9.61
N PRO A 97 -4.87 -32.38 9.58
CA PRO A 97 -3.60 -31.90 10.14
C PRO A 97 -2.98 -30.75 9.32
N THR A 98 -2.26 -29.88 10.01
CA THR A 98 -1.41 -28.84 9.38
C THR A 98 -0.03 -28.87 10.02
N ALA A 99 0.95 -28.14 9.46
CA ALA A 99 2.27 -28.04 10.08
C ALA A 99 2.24 -27.50 11.53
N LEU A 100 1.24 -26.66 11.87
CA LEU A 100 1.05 -26.12 13.22
C LEU A 100 0.34 -27.10 14.16
N TYR A 101 -0.52 -27.97 13.60
CA TYR A 101 -1.32 -28.95 14.31
C TYR A 101 -1.18 -30.33 13.66
N PRO A 102 -0.01 -30.99 13.77
CA PRO A 102 0.28 -32.22 13.02
C PRO A 102 -0.50 -33.44 13.54
N ASN A 103 -0.92 -33.42 14.81
CA ASN A 103 -1.58 -34.55 15.48
C ASN A 103 -3.10 -34.41 15.54
N GLU A 104 -3.63 -33.26 15.13
CA GLU A 104 -5.06 -32.98 15.12
C GLU A 104 -5.73 -33.58 13.88
N LYS A 105 -6.92 -34.16 14.06
CA LYS A 105 -7.70 -34.79 12.98
C LYS A 105 -9.17 -34.41 13.12
N GLY A 106 -9.79 -34.01 12.00
CA GLY A 106 -11.20 -33.62 11.96
C GLY A 106 -11.51 -32.26 12.60
N THR A 107 -10.48 -31.53 13.05
CA THR A 107 -10.58 -30.16 13.54
C THR A 107 -10.25 -29.17 12.43
N ALA A 108 -10.57 -27.89 12.65
CA ALA A 108 -10.27 -26.82 11.71
C ALA A 108 -9.43 -25.72 12.34
N THR A 109 -8.64 -25.02 11.52
CA THR A 109 -7.80 -23.89 11.90
C THR A 109 -7.81 -22.81 10.81
N LEU A 110 -7.16 -21.68 11.05
CA LEU A 110 -7.03 -20.62 10.06
C LEU A 110 -6.03 -21.02 8.96
N THR A 111 -6.33 -20.61 7.73
CA THR A 111 -5.42 -20.76 6.58
C THR A 111 -4.18 -19.89 6.76
N THR A 112 -4.38 -18.62 7.10
CA THR A 112 -3.32 -17.73 7.61
C THR A 112 -3.25 -17.89 9.12
N THR A 113 -2.13 -18.35 9.66
CA THR A 113 -2.04 -18.59 11.11
C THR A 113 -2.11 -17.26 11.88
N LYS A 114 -2.59 -17.30 13.13
CA LYS A 114 -2.57 -16.09 13.99
C LYS A 114 -1.16 -15.54 14.18
N HIS A 115 -0.16 -16.41 14.13
CA HIS A 115 1.25 -16.03 14.19
C HIS A 115 1.67 -15.19 12.99
N GLN A 116 1.36 -15.65 11.76
CA GLN A 116 1.67 -14.89 10.54
C GLN A 116 0.95 -13.55 10.51
N GLU A 117 -0.30 -13.50 10.97
CA GLU A 117 -1.03 -12.25 11.11
C GLU A 117 -0.38 -11.29 12.13
N CYS A 118 -0.02 -11.77 13.33
CA CYS A 118 0.67 -10.95 14.32
C CYS A 118 2.04 -10.45 13.82
N PHE A 119 2.79 -11.27 13.09
CA PHE A 119 4.07 -10.87 12.48
C PHE A 119 3.92 -9.76 11.44
N ASN A 120 2.74 -9.62 10.83
CA ASN A 120 2.45 -8.49 9.95
C ASN A 120 2.20 -7.19 10.73
N PHE A 121 1.60 -7.27 11.92
CA PHE A 121 1.26 -6.11 12.72
C PHE A 121 2.45 -5.52 13.48
N LEU A 122 3.32 -6.34 14.04
CA LEU A 122 4.41 -5.91 14.91
C LEU A 122 5.68 -6.72 14.64
N ARG A 123 6.85 -6.06 14.68
CA ARG A 123 8.16 -6.72 14.66
C ARG A 123 8.81 -6.57 16.04
N PRO A 124 9.30 -7.66 16.65
CA PRO A 124 9.98 -7.57 17.94
C PRO A 124 11.30 -6.81 17.80
N SER A 125 11.68 -6.06 18.84
CA SER A 125 12.93 -5.31 18.87
C SER A 125 13.78 -5.57 20.11
N TRP A 126 13.34 -6.42 21.03
CA TRP A 126 14.03 -6.72 22.30
C TRP A 126 15.41 -7.38 22.15
N GLU A 127 15.73 -7.96 21.00
CA GLU A 127 17.09 -8.46 20.73
C GLU A 127 18.07 -7.36 20.27
N ALA A 128 17.54 -6.20 19.89
CA ALA A 128 18.24 -5.14 19.18
C ALA A 128 18.25 -3.79 19.92
N VAL A 129 17.29 -3.58 20.81
CA VAL A 129 17.07 -2.33 21.56
C VAL A 129 17.01 -2.68 23.05
N SER A 130 17.73 -1.91 23.87
CA SER A 130 17.69 -2.09 25.32
C SER A 130 16.27 -1.88 25.87
N GLU A 131 15.95 -2.48 27.01
CA GLU A 131 14.60 -2.37 27.62
C GLU A 131 14.25 -0.94 28.04
N GLU A 132 15.27 -0.12 28.32
CA GLU A 132 15.09 1.33 28.52
C GLU A 132 14.69 2.05 27.22
N GLY A 133 14.69 1.38 26.06
CA GLY A 133 14.14 1.86 24.78
C GLY A 133 14.96 2.94 24.07
N HIS A 134 16.05 3.40 24.70
CA HIS A 134 16.81 4.56 24.23
C HIS A 134 18.01 4.20 23.35
N ILE A 135 18.53 2.96 23.44
CA ILE A 135 19.78 2.54 22.79
C ILE A 135 19.52 1.36 21.85
N ILE A 136 19.90 1.52 20.57
CA ILE A 136 19.95 0.41 19.60
C ILE A 136 21.33 -0.25 19.75
N GLU A 137 21.37 -1.42 20.36
CA GLU A 137 22.60 -2.17 20.61
C GLU A 137 23.04 -3.01 19.40
N LYS A 138 22.07 -3.54 18.63
CA LYS A 138 22.34 -4.39 17.45
C LYS A 138 21.62 -3.85 16.22
N ARG A 139 22.26 -2.88 15.56
CA ARG A 139 21.70 -2.17 14.40
C ARG A 139 21.31 -3.10 13.24
N ASP A 140 22.06 -4.17 13.01
CA ASP A 140 21.82 -5.11 11.90
C ASP A 140 20.49 -5.86 12.01
N LEU A 141 19.92 -5.98 13.22
CA LEU A 141 18.62 -6.62 13.45
C LEU A 141 17.44 -5.69 13.15
N VAL A 142 17.68 -4.36 13.18
CA VAL A 142 16.65 -3.32 12.99
C VAL A 142 17.15 -2.19 12.07
N PRO A 143 17.65 -2.47 10.84
CA PRO A 143 18.33 -1.49 9.99
C PRO A 143 17.40 -0.37 9.48
N ASP A 144 16.11 -0.63 9.48
CA ASP A 144 15.02 0.22 9.04
C ASP A 144 14.39 1.06 10.16
N MET A 145 14.75 0.80 11.42
CA MET A 145 14.30 1.57 12.57
C MET A 145 14.90 2.98 12.54
N ASN A 146 14.07 4.00 12.77
CA ASN A 146 14.55 5.36 12.94
C ASN A 146 15.09 5.55 14.37
N PRO A 147 16.37 5.90 14.58
CA PRO A 147 16.95 6.13 15.91
C PRO A 147 16.29 7.27 16.71
N THR A 148 15.50 8.13 16.07
CA THR A 148 14.79 9.22 16.78
C THR A 148 13.31 8.90 17.03
N SER A 149 12.84 7.70 16.68
CA SER A 149 11.46 7.28 16.95
C SER A 149 11.26 7.00 18.45
N PHE A 150 10.10 7.37 18.98
CA PHE A 150 9.71 7.01 20.35
C PHE A 150 9.24 5.56 20.46
N ASP A 151 8.71 4.98 19.38
CA ASP A 151 8.12 3.63 19.35
C ASP A 151 9.14 2.59 18.84
N ARG A 152 10.18 2.33 19.65
CA ARG A 152 11.29 1.42 19.30
C ARG A 152 11.31 0.11 20.08
N PHE A 153 10.64 0.03 21.23
CA PHE A 153 10.61 -1.14 22.11
C PHE A 153 9.21 -1.30 22.73
N PRO A 154 8.72 -2.52 22.99
CA PRO A 154 9.31 -3.83 22.66
C PRO A 154 9.04 -4.27 21.21
N PHE A 155 8.25 -3.49 20.47
CA PHE A 155 7.92 -3.73 19.07
C PHE A 155 8.09 -2.47 18.25
N TYR A 156 8.32 -2.64 16.95
CA TYR A 156 8.35 -1.54 15.99
C TYR A 156 7.78 -1.94 14.63
N ARG A 157 7.36 -0.94 13.85
CA ARG A 157 7.04 -1.07 12.41
C ARG A 157 7.48 0.19 11.66
N PRO A 158 8.56 0.12 10.87
CA PRO A 158 9.15 1.31 10.26
C PRO A 158 8.46 1.75 8.96
N GLU A 159 7.69 0.87 8.32
CA GLU A 159 7.14 1.10 6.97
C GLU A 159 6.18 2.30 6.92
N PRO A 160 5.20 2.49 7.84
CA PRO A 160 4.26 3.60 7.74
C PRO A 160 4.91 4.99 7.74
N PRO A 161 5.79 5.37 8.70
CA PRO A 161 6.43 6.68 8.68
C PRO A 161 7.46 6.81 7.56
N ASN A 162 8.18 5.73 7.21
CA ASN A 162 9.14 5.77 6.11
C ASN A 162 8.44 6.03 4.76
N THR A 163 7.28 5.39 4.55
CA THR A 163 6.46 5.58 3.35
C THR A 163 5.88 6.98 3.29
N LEU A 164 5.38 7.51 4.42
CA LEU A 164 4.81 8.85 4.48
C LEU A 164 5.80 9.92 4.00
N ARG A 165 7.06 9.85 4.44
CA ARG A 165 8.12 10.79 4.04
C ARG A 165 8.38 10.82 2.53
N ARG A 166 8.09 9.72 1.85
CA ARG A 166 8.33 9.55 0.41
C ARG A 166 7.09 9.72 -0.46
N LEU A 167 5.91 9.95 0.13
CA LEU A 167 4.69 10.25 -0.62
C LEU A 167 4.86 11.38 -1.65
N PRO A 168 5.66 12.45 -1.41
CA PRO A 168 5.89 13.49 -2.43
C PRO A 168 6.48 12.96 -3.74
N GLU A 169 7.27 11.90 -3.71
CA GLU A 169 7.91 11.30 -4.90
C GLU A 169 6.97 10.39 -5.70
N LEU A 170 5.75 10.16 -5.22
CA LEU A 170 4.85 9.15 -5.80
C LEU A 170 4.33 9.58 -7.17
N ARG A 171 4.79 8.85 -8.20
CA ARG A 171 4.50 9.12 -9.62
C ARG A 171 3.12 8.68 -10.14
N PRO A 172 2.57 7.50 -9.80
CA PRO A 172 1.23 7.14 -10.24
C PRO A 172 0.18 8.08 -9.62
N SER A 173 -0.94 8.23 -10.29
CA SER A 173 -2.11 8.88 -9.70
C SER A 173 -2.70 8.01 -8.59
N VAL A 174 -3.38 8.62 -7.62
CA VAL A 174 -3.89 7.92 -6.44
C VAL A 174 -5.35 8.29 -6.15
N LEU A 175 -6.20 7.27 -6.01
CA LEU A 175 -7.45 7.39 -5.27
C LEU A 175 -7.25 6.84 -3.86
N TYR A 176 -7.51 7.66 -2.86
CA TYR A 176 -7.69 7.21 -1.49
C TYR A 176 -9.17 6.89 -1.21
N ILE A 177 -9.45 5.77 -0.55
CA ILE A 177 -10.77 5.43 -0.04
C ILE A 177 -10.62 5.22 1.46
N PHE A 178 -11.11 6.16 2.27
CA PHE A 178 -10.93 6.16 3.72
C PHE A 178 -12.19 5.71 4.45
N GLY A 179 -12.04 4.97 5.54
CA GLY A 179 -13.13 4.74 6.48
C GLY A 179 -13.32 5.97 7.37
N GLY A 180 -14.52 6.55 7.40
CA GLY A 180 -14.82 7.76 8.16
C GLY A 180 -14.65 7.58 9.67
N SER A 181 -14.84 6.34 10.17
CA SER A 181 -14.66 5.97 11.57
C SER A 181 -13.33 5.25 11.85
N SER A 182 -12.43 5.17 10.86
CA SER A 182 -11.15 4.49 11.03
C SER A 182 -10.18 5.33 11.87
N PRO A 183 -9.53 4.75 12.90
CA PRO A 183 -8.54 5.45 13.72
C PRO A 183 -7.26 5.81 12.94
N MET A 184 -7.03 5.19 11.77
CA MET A 184 -5.88 5.47 10.91
C MET A 184 -6.15 6.55 9.85
N SER A 185 -7.41 6.97 9.76
CA SER A 185 -7.91 7.94 8.78
C SER A 185 -8.66 9.08 9.45
N THR A 186 -8.12 9.60 10.55
CA THR A 186 -8.60 10.87 11.13
C THR A 186 -8.59 11.99 10.08
N PRO A 187 -9.40 13.06 10.23
CA PRO A 187 -9.39 14.18 9.29
C PRO A 187 -7.97 14.70 8.99
N GLU A 188 -7.15 14.85 10.01
CA GLU A 188 -5.77 15.33 9.93
C GLU A 188 -4.88 14.33 9.17
N ALA A 189 -5.03 13.03 9.47
CA ALA A 189 -4.27 11.98 8.81
C ALA A 189 -4.64 11.84 7.31
N ARG A 190 -5.90 12.12 6.95
CA ARG A 190 -6.37 12.17 5.55
C ARG A 190 -5.82 13.40 4.84
N GLN A 191 -5.94 14.57 5.46
CA GLN A 191 -5.43 15.83 4.93
C GLN A 191 -3.93 15.75 4.65
N LEU A 192 -3.14 15.25 5.61
CA LEU A 192 -1.70 15.09 5.45
C LEU A 192 -1.33 14.21 4.24
N LYS A 193 -2.03 13.08 4.05
CA LYS A 193 -1.82 12.22 2.87
C LYS A 193 -2.14 12.96 1.57
N MET A 194 -3.25 13.71 1.53
CA MET A 194 -3.67 14.48 0.36
C MET A 194 -2.68 15.61 0.01
N GLU A 195 -2.11 16.27 1.01
CA GLU A 195 -1.14 17.36 0.84
C GLU A 195 0.24 16.86 0.39
N LEU A 196 0.65 15.69 0.84
CA LEU A 196 1.98 15.14 0.52
C LEU A 196 2.01 14.36 -0.79
N THR A 197 0.94 13.64 -1.15
CA THR A 197 1.03 12.64 -2.23
C THR A 197 1.35 13.27 -3.59
N GLY A 198 2.48 12.86 -4.17
CA GLY A 198 2.91 13.22 -5.52
C GLY A 198 3.28 14.69 -5.72
N THR A 199 3.47 15.48 -4.66
CA THR A 199 3.73 16.93 -4.76
C THR A 199 5.20 17.30 -4.95
N GLY A 200 6.12 16.35 -4.78
CA GLY A 200 7.56 16.56 -4.88
C GLY A 200 8.15 16.22 -6.24
N VAL A 201 9.49 16.26 -6.32
CA VAL A 201 10.24 15.91 -7.53
C VAL A 201 9.96 14.46 -7.92
N GLY A 202 9.63 14.25 -9.21
CA GLY A 202 9.30 12.93 -9.74
C GLY A 202 7.86 12.47 -9.46
N GLY A 203 7.14 13.17 -8.60
CA GLY A 203 5.75 12.91 -8.25
C GLY A 203 4.75 13.23 -9.37
N SER A 204 3.50 12.84 -9.15
CA SER A 204 2.40 13.01 -10.11
C SER A 204 1.92 14.47 -10.29
N GLY A 205 2.33 15.39 -9.42
CA GLY A 205 1.75 16.72 -9.27
C GLY A 205 0.57 16.78 -8.29
N GLY A 206 0.23 15.65 -7.65
CA GLY A 206 -0.67 15.58 -6.51
C GLY A 206 -2.11 16.00 -6.79
N ALA A 207 -2.81 16.41 -5.73
CA ALA A 207 -4.21 16.83 -5.81
C ALA A 207 -4.39 18.09 -6.68
N LYS A 208 -3.41 19.00 -6.69
CA LYS A 208 -3.46 20.27 -7.47
C LYS A 208 -3.60 20.03 -8.97
N LEU A 209 -2.97 18.98 -9.51
CA LEU A 209 -3.11 18.59 -10.92
C LEU A 209 -4.21 17.54 -11.13
N GLY A 210 -5.07 17.31 -10.14
CA GLY A 210 -6.16 16.32 -10.20
C GLY A 210 -5.68 14.87 -10.20
N ARG A 211 -4.39 14.62 -9.94
CA ARG A 211 -3.77 13.28 -9.96
C ARG A 211 -3.93 12.53 -8.63
N VAL A 212 -4.44 13.18 -7.59
CA VAL A 212 -4.79 12.56 -6.31
C VAL A 212 -6.20 12.98 -5.91
N LYS A 213 -7.04 12.03 -5.48
CA LYS A 213 -8.37 12.27 -4.90
C LYS A 213 -8.61 11.38 -3.69
N ALA A 214 -9.59 11.75 -2.88
CA ALA A 214 -10.07 10.94 -1.76
C ALA A 214 -11.59 10.80 -1.79
N VAL A 215 -12.07 9.66 -1.31
CA VAL A 215 -13.46 9.38 -0.92
C VAL A 215 -13.44 8.94 0.54
N VAL A 216 -14.45 9.35 1.31
CA VAL A 216 -14.63 8.96 2.70
C VAL A 216 -15.94 8.20 2.81
N LEU A 217 -15.89 6.99 3.37
CA LEU A 217 -17.07 6.18 3.63
C LEU A 217 -17.50 6.41 5.08
N GLU A 218 -18.49 7.27 5.28
CA GLU A 218 -18.95 7.64 6.62
C GLU A 218 -19.57 6.44 7.36
N GLY A 219 -19.28 6.32 8.66
CA GLY A 219 -19.71 5.19 9.49
C GLY A 219 -18.97 3.87 9.25
N VAL A 220 -18.05 3.81 8.29
CA VAL A 220 -17.25 2.62 8.00
C VAL A 220 -15.90 2.67 8.73
N GLY A 221 -15.51 1.53 9.31
CA GLY A 221 -14.26 1.35 10.03
C GLY A 221 -13.04 1.20 9.12
N HIS A 222 -11.97 0.63 9.68
CA HIS A 222 -10.73 0.39 8.93
C HIS A 222 -10.90 -0.64 7.80
N LEU A 223 -11.81 -1.60 7.96
CA LEU A 223 -11.96 -2.72 7.03
C LEU A 223 -12.87 -2.35 5.87
N VAL A 224 -12.67 -1.17 5.28
CA VAL A 224 -13.54 -0.61 4.21
C VAL A 224 -13.81 -1.59 3.07
N ALA A 225 -12.80 -2.37 2.67
CA ALA A 225 -12.93 -3.34 1.59
C ALA A 225 -13.83 -4.53 1.97
N MET A 226 -14.00 -4.81 3.26
CA MET A 226 -14.82 -5.88 3.80
C MET A 226 -16.19 -5.39 4.26
N GLU A 227 -16.25 -4.19 4.84
CA GLU A 227 -17.46 -3.58 5.39
C GLU A 227 -18.35 -2.98 4.29
N ASP A 228 -17.75 -2.32 3.29
CA ASP A 228 -18.47 -1.66 2.22
C ASP A 228 -17.74 -1.81 0.87
N SER A 229 -17.71 -3.05 0.39
CA SER A 229 -17.07 -3.40 -0.88
C SER A 229 -17.71 -2.69 -2.08
N GLU A 230 -19.01 -2.39 -2.01
CA GLU A 230 -19.76 -1.78 -3.09
C GLU A 230 -19.35 -0.32 -3.30
N GLN A 231 -19.37 0.50 -2.24
CA GLN A 231 -18.90 1.88 -2.37
C GLN A 231 -17.40 1.96 -2.70
N CYS A 232 -16.59 1.03 -2.21
CA CYS A 232 -15.19 0.91 -2.63
C CYS A 232 -15.06 0.65 -4.14
N ALA A 233 -15.86 -0.27 -4.68
CA ALA A 233 -15.86 -0.62 -6.09
C ALA A 233 -16.36 0.53 -6.97
N ASP A 234 -17.43 1.22 -6.57
CA ASP A 234 -17.99 2.35 -7.31
C ASP A 234 -17.00 3.52 -7.38
N ALA A 235 -16.40 3.88 -6.24
CA ALA A 235 -15.37 4.91 -6.18
C ALA A 235 -14.16 4.54 -7.07
N GLY A 236 -13.73 3.27 -7.00
CA GLY A 236 -12.66 2.74 -7.84
C GLY A 236 -13.00 2.78 -9.33
N ALA A 237 -14.19 2.34 -9.72
CA ALA A 237 -14.63 2.32 -11.12
C ALA A 237 -14.73 3.74 -11.70
N ALA A 238 -15.30 4.68 -10.96
CA ALA A 238 -15.38 6.08 -11.37
C ALA A 238 -13.98 6.69 -11.61
N TRP A 239 -13.03 6.39 -10.72
CA TRP A 239 -11.64 6.81 -10.88
C TRP A 239 -10.95 6.16 -12.09
N LEU A 240 -11.10 4.85 -12.25
CA LEU A 240 -10.51 4.11 -13.36
C LEU A 240 -11.04 4.58 -14.71
N GLY A 241 -12.35 4.86 -14.81
CA GLY A 241 -12.92 5.42 -16.04
C GLY A 241 -12.26 6.73 -16.47
N ARG A 242 -11.79 7.55 -15.52
CA ARG A 242 -11.01 8.76 -15.82
C ARG A 242 -9.57 8.45 -16.19
N GLU A 243 -8.90 7.57 -15.45
CA GLU A 243 -7.49 7.22 -15.74
C GLU A 243 -7.32 6.46 -17.05
N LEU A 244 -8.32 5.68 -17.48
CA LEU A 244 -8.32 5.02 -18.78
C LEU A 244 -8.28 6.03 -19.93
N LYS A 245 -9.02 7.14 -19.84
CA LYS A 245 -8.96 8.21 -20.86
C LYS A 245 -7.58 8.85 -20.94
N HIS A 246 -6.92 9.06 -19.80
CA HIS A 246 -5.54 9.54 -19.76
C HIS A 246 -4.58 8.54 -20.42
N TYR A 247 -4.73 7.26 -20.08
CA TYR A 247 -3.91 6.19 -20.65
C TYR A 247 -4.13 6.05 -22.17
N GLU A 248 -5.36 6.13 -22.64
CA GLU A 248 -5.69 6.08 -24.07
C GLU A 248 -5.00 7.22 -24.84
N ALA A 249 -5.00 8.45 -24.31
CA ALA A 249 -4.29 9.57 -24.92
C ALA A 249 -2.76 9.36 -24.99
N GLU A 250 -2.17 8.82 -23.92
CA GLU A 250 -0.74 8.42 -23.92
C GLU A 250 -0.47 7.31 -24.94
N GLN A 251 -1.36 6.32 -25.01
CA GLN A 251 -1.23 5.19 -25.93
C GLN A 251 -1.36 5.64 -27.39
N GLN A 252 -2.26 6.58 -27.72
CA GLN A 252 -2.35 7.13 -29.08
C GLN A 252 -1.05 7.85 -29.47
N THR A 253 -0.48 8.64 -28.56
CA THR A 253 0.82 9.30 -28.79
C THR A 253 1.93 8.27 -29.07
N TYR A 254 1.94 7.18 -28.31
CA TYR A 254 2.88 6.08 -28.54
C TYR A 254 2.64 5.38 -29.88
N LEU A 255 1.39 5.09 -30.23
CA LEU A 255 1.04 4.44 -31.50
C LEU A 255 1.46 5.31 -32.69
N GLU A 256 1.22 6.61 -32.66
CA GLU A 256 1.72 7.52 -33.69
C GLU A 256 3.25 7.50 -33.79
N TRP A 257 3.96 7.46 -32.66
CA TRP A 257 5.41 7.27 -32.66
C TRP A 257 5.81 5.92 -33.29
N THR A 258 5.08 4.83 -33.02
CA THR A 258 5.36 3.51 -33.63
C THR A 258 5.13 3.46 -35.13
N LYS A 259 4.33 4.35 -35.72
CA LYS A 259 4.14 4.45 -37.18
C LYS A 259 5.33 5.08 -37.90
N ARG A 260 6.23 5.76 -37.20
CA ARG A 260 7.42 6.39 -37.82
C ARG A 260 8.36 5.34 -38.40
N SER A 261 9.08 5.72 -39.47
CA SER A 261 10.09 4.86 -40.09
C SER A 261 11.20 4.48 -39.09
N LEU A 262 11.88 3.35 -39.34
CA LEU A 262 12.97 2.89 -38.48
C LEU A 262 14.09 3.94 -38.38
N ALA A 263 14.48 4.54 -39.51
CA ALA A 263 15.45 5.63 -39.54
C ALA A 263 15.02 6.80 -38.64
N ALA A 264 13.76 7.25 -38.75
CA ALA A 264 13.24 8.35 -37.95
C ALA A 264 13.18 8.06 -36.43
N LYS A 265 13.18 6.78 -36.04
CA LYS A 265 13.27 6.34 -34.63
C LYS A 265 14.71 6.19 -34.14
N GLN A 266 15.68 6.12 -35.06
CA GLN A 266 17.11 5.93 -34.78
C GLN A 266 17.95 7.21 -34.95
N THR A 267 17.37 8.27 -35.51
CA THR A 267 18.04 9.56 -35.72
C THR A 267 17.49 10.64 -34.80
N MET A 268 18.32 11.64 -34.51
CA MET A 268 17.90 12.85 -33.81
C MET A 268 16.89 13.64 -34.65
N SER A 269 16.04 14.41 -33.98
CA SER A 269 15.15 15.36 -34.66
C SER A 269 15.89 16.68 -34.95
N LYS A 270 15.45 17.42 -35.96
CA LYS A 270 15.96 18.79 -36.21
C LYS A 270 15.75 19.71 -35.00
N GLU A 271 14.68 19.50 -34.24
CA GLU A 271 14.42 20.25 -33.01
C GLU A 271 15.47 19.95 -31.92
N TRP A 272 15.97 18.71 -31.85
CA TRP A 272 17.08 18.35 -30.97
C TRP A 272 18.35 19.10 -31.35
N GLU A 273 18.73 19.08 -32.63
CA GLU A 273 19.92 19.78 -33.15
C GLU A 273 19.85 21.29 -32.87
N LYS A 274 18.65 21.88 -33.03
CA LYS A 274 18.41 23.28 -32.70
C LYS A 274 18.58 23.57 -31.21
N ARG A 275 17.99 22.75 -30.33
CA ARG A 275 18.01 22.97 -28.87
C ARG A 275 19.36 22.69 -28.22
N ILE A 276 20.16 21.78 -28.80
CA ILE A 276 21.52 21.51 -28.30
C ILE A 276 22.54 22.59 -28.70
N GLY A 277 22.13 23.56 -29.54
CA GLY A 277 22.96 24.70 -29.94
C GLY A 277 23.82 24.46 -31.19
N GLY A 278 23.52 23.43 -31.98
CA GLY A 278 24.30 23.08 -33.15
C GLY A 278 25.70 22.52 -32.84
N PRO A 279 26.57 22.39 -33.85
CA PRO A 279 27.93 21.88 -33.67
C PRO A 279 28.78 22.80 -32.79
N ILE A 280 29.68 22.21 -32.00
CA ILE A 280 30.67 22.97 -31.21
C ILE A 280 31.55 23.78 -32.17
N VAL A 281 31.52 25.11 -32.03
CA VAL A 281 32.43 26.00 -32.74
C VAL A 281 33.77 26.00 -32.01
N ARG A 282 34.81 25.43 -32.64
CA ARG A 282 36.17 25.50 -32.10
C ARG A 282 36.76 26.88 -32.41
N PRO A 283 37.37 27.58 -31.44
CA PRO A 283 38.04 28.84 -31.72
C PRO A 283 39.19 28.62 -32.71
N SER A 284 39.35 29.53 -33.66
CA SER A 284 40.47 29.50 -34.60
C SER A 284 41.78 29.62 -33.82
N LYS A 285 42.72 28.70 -34.05
CA LYS A 285 44.08 28.84 -33.50
C LYS A 285 44.66 30.19 -33.93
N PRO A 286 45.21 31.00 -33.02
CA PRO A 286 45.90 32.23 -33.42
C PRO A 286 47.02 31.85 -34.38
N LYS A 287 47.09 32.56 -35.51
CA LYS A 287 48.21 32.42 -36.45
C LYS A 287 49.44 32.96 -35.73
N LEU A 288 50.42 32.06 -35.50
CA LEU A 288 51.79 32.41 -35.08
C LEU A 288 52.52 33.10 -36.23
#